data_AF-A0A432QYD2-F1
#
_entry.id   AF-A0A432QYD2-F1
#
_cell.length_a   1.000
_cell.length_b   1.000
_cell.length_c   1.000
_cell.angle_alpha   90.00
_cell.angle_beta   90.00
_cell.angle_gamma   90.00
#
_symmetry.space_group_name_H-M   'P 1'
#
loop_
_entity.id
_entity.type
_entity.pdbx_description
1 polymer ?
#
loop_
_entity_poly.entity_id
_entity_poly.type
_entity_poly.pdbx_seq_one_letter_code
_entity_poly.pdbx_strand_id
1 'polypeptide(L)'
;MLVVHIGSDFSKNLLKNQPTSVQILLDGRNSNTAMLALNYVQEIVFSFNESWNKSHARRGPPAILVQRAWFNNTLNSHWFILVGIVALLNLVVTLEVTALSVAREREAGTFDQLLVTPMTPFEILVGKSLPGLLIGLFEATLVVTLIVFWFHVPLRGSIGALYLGLFIFLLSAIGIGLMISSLSVTQ
;
A
#
# COMPACT_ATOMS: atom_id res chain seq x y z
N MET A 1 -1.69 13.56 -10.52
CA MET A 1 -1.74 14.31 -11.79
C MET A 1 -2.96 13.85 -12.59
N LEU A 2 -3.63 14.77 -13.28
CA LEU A 2 -4.83 14.51 -14.08
C LEU A 2 -4.63 15.13 -15.45
N VAL A 3 -4.90 14.36 -16.51
CA VAL A 3 -4.86 14.84 -17.90
C VAL A 3 -6.24 14.67 -18.50
N VAL A 4 -6.79 15.75 -19.04
CA VAL A 4 -8.04 15.73 -19.81
C VAL A 4 -7.68 15.78 -21.30
N HIS A 5 -8.17 14.81 -22.04
CA HIS A 5 -8.02 14.75 -23.50
C HIS A 5 -9.39 14.88 -24.15
N ILE A 6 -9.55 15.96 -24.92
CA ILE A 6 -10.76 16.29 -25.68
C ILE A 6 -10.38 16.20 -27.15
N GLY A 7 -11.10 15.39 -27.93
CA GLY A 7 -10.84 15.25 -29.36
C GLY A 7 -11.11 16.55 -30.13
N SER A 8 -10.38 16.77 -31.23
CA SER A 8 -10.50 17.97 -32.07
C SER A 8 -11.90 18.20 -32.64
N ASP A 9 -12.65 17.11 -32.89
CA ASP A 9 -14.02 17.17 -33.42
C ASP A 9 -15.10 17.23 -32.33
N PHE A 10 -14.73 17.35 -31.05
CA PHE A 10 -15.68 17.32 -29.93
C PHE A 10 -16.80 18.34 -30.10
N SER A 11 -16.47 19.63 -30.29
CA SER A 11 -17.48 20.69 -30.43
C SER A 11 -18.34 20.50 -31.67
N LYS A 12 -17.73 20.08 -32.78
CA LYS A 12 -18.44 19.84 -34.05
C LYS A 12 -19.44 18.69 -33.93
N ASN A 13 -19.04 17.60 -33.27
CA ASN A 13 -19.87 16.41 -33.08
C ASN A 13 -20.96 16.65 -32.03
N LEU A 14 -20.66 17.43 -30.98
CA LEU A 14 -21.63 17.84 -29.96
C LEU A 14 -22.75 18.69 -30.56
N LEU A 15 -22.41 19.65 -31.43
CA LEU A 15 -23.39 20.47 -32.17
C LEU A 15 -24.19 19.67 -33.20
N LYS A 16 -23.59 18.61 -33.76
CA LYS A 16 -24.24 17.67 -34.71
C LYS A 16 -25.03 16.55 -34.02
N ASN A 17 -25.17 16.57 -32.69
CA ASN A 17 -25.88 15.56 -31.89
C ASN A 17 -25.29 14.16 -32.00
N GLN A 18 -24.01 14.06 -32.32
CA GLN A 18 -23.32 12.78 -32.32
C GLN A 18 -22.77 12.49 -30.91
N PRO A 19 -22.72 11.21 -30.49
CA PRO A 19 -22.14 10.84 -29.22
C PRO A 19 -20.65 11.25 -29.18
N THR A 20 -20.28 12.03 -28.17
CA THR A 20 -18.91 12.52 -27.96
C THR A 20 -18.30 11.97 -26.68
N SER A 21 -17.05 11.54 -26.76
CA SER A 21 -16.29 11.04 -25.60
C SER A 21 -15.22 12.03 -25.16
N VAL A 22 -15.07 12.22 -23.85
CA VAL A 22 -13.92 12.88 -23.24
C VAL A 22 -13.10 11.83 -22.51
N GLN A 23 -11.79 11.80 -22.75
CA GLN A 23 -10.89 10.85 -22.08
C GLN A 23 -10.17 11.55 -20.94
N ILE A 24 -10.11 10.88 -19.79
CA ILE A 24 -9.47 11.43 -18.59
C ILE A 24 -8.50 10.39 -18.07
N LEU A 25 -7.24 10.78 -17.98
CA LEU A 25 -6.14 9.95 -17.50
C LEU A 25 -5.78 10.44 -16.10
N LEU A 26 -5.97 9.56 -15.13
CA LEU A 26 -5.71 9.82 -13.73
C LEU A 26 -4.46 9.08 -13.30
N ASP A 27 -3.58 9.77 -12.59
CA ASP A 27 -2.42 9.17 -11.94
C ASP A 27 -2.86 8.37 -10.71
N GLY A 28 -2.83 7.05 -10.82
CA GLY A 28 -3.24 6.11 -9.78
C GLY A 28 -2.23 5.90 -8.65
N ARG A 29 -1.06 6.57 -8.63
CA ARG A 29 -0.06 6.41 -7.54
C ARG A 29 -0.62 6.80 -6.18
N ASN A 30 -1.51 7.78 -6.13
CA ASN A 30 -2.30 8.12 -4.95
C ASN A 30 -3.77 7.87 -5.25
N SER A 31 -4.26 6.68 -4.87
CA SER A 31 -5.63 6.23 -5.11
C SER A 31 -6.68 7.19 -4.57
N ASN A 32 -6.44 7.78 -3.39
CA ASN A 32 -7.40 8.68 -2.76
C ASN A 32 -7.54 9.98 -3.56
N THR A 33 -6.42 10.59 -3.93
CA THR A 33 -6.41 11.79 -4.79
C THR A 33 -7.01 11.51 -6.16
N ALA A 34 -6.71 10.35 -6.77
CA ALA A 34 -7.27 9.96 -8.06
C ALA A 34 -8.80 9.79 -8.00
N MET A 35 -9.32 9.20 -6.91
CA MET A 35 -10.76 9.01 -6.71
C MET A 35 -11.49 10.34 -6.51
N LEU A 36 -10.93 11.24 -5.70
CA LEU A 36 -11.49 12.58 -5.51
C LEU A 36 -11.55 13.36 -6.83
N ALA A 37 -10.47 13.33 -7.61
CA ALA A 37 -10.43 14.00 -8.90
C ALA A 37 -11.44 13.39 -9.90
N LEU A 38 -11.62 12.07 -9.89
CA LEU A 38 -12.64 11.40 -10.69
C LEU A 38 -14.06 11.84 -10.32
N ASN A 39 -14.37 11.97 -9.02
CA ASN A 39 -15.68 12.43 -8.55
C ASN A 39 -15.96 13.87 -9.00
N TYR A 40 -14.99 14.78 -8.86
CA TYR A 40 -15.15 16.16 -9.36
C TYR A 40 -15.40 16.20 -10.86
N VAL A 41 -14.64 15.41 -11.63
CA VAL A 41 -14.84 15.28 -13.06
C VAL A 41 -16.25 14.79 -13.40
N GLN A 42 -16.75 13.79 -12.68
CA GLN A 42 -18.10 13.27 -12.89
C GLN A 42 -19.14 14.37 -12.66
N GLU A 43 -19.03 15.10 -11.56
CA GLU A 43 -19.93 16.21 -11.23
C GLU A 43 -19.89 17.32 -12.29
N ILE A 44 -18.70 17.68 -12.78
CA ILE A 44 -18.52 18.67 -13.85
C ILE A 44 -19.17 18.18 -15.17
N VAL A 45 -18.96 16.91 -15.54
CA VAL A 45 -19.53 16.36 -16.77
C VAL A 45 -21.06 16.25 -16.68
N PHE A 46 -21.60 15.85 -15.52
CA PHE A 46 -23.04 15.80 -15.30
C PHE A 46 -23.69 17.19 -15.34
N SER A 47 -23.11 18.16 -14.63
CA SER A 47 -23.61 19.55 -14.62
C SER A 47 -23.52 20.22 -16.00
N PHE A 48 -22.45 19.94 -16.77
CA PHE A 48 -22.34 20.38 -18.16
C PHE A 48 -23.42 19.74 -19.03
N ASN A 49 -23.65 18.43 -18.92
CA ASN A 49 -24.67 17.73 -19.70
C ASN A 49 -26.08 18.27 -19.38
N GLU A 50 -26.38 18.51 -18.11
CA GLU A 50 -27.67 19.06 -17.68
C GLU A 50 -27.89 20.48 -18.20
N SER A 51 -26.90 21.36 -18.08
CA SER A 51 -26.99 22.75 -18.58
C SER A 51 -27.05 22.82 -20.11
N TRP A 52 -26.31 21.95 -20.81
CA TRP A 52 -26.36 21.81 -22.26
C TRP A 52 -27.74 21.34 -22.74
N ASN A 53 -28.32 20.33 -22.08
CA ASN A 53 -29.65 19.82 -22.41
C ASN A 53 -30.74 20.86 -22.15
N LYS A 54 -30.67 21.60 -21.03
CA LYS A 54 -31.61 22.70 -20.73
C LYS A 54 -31.54 23.81 -21.79
N SER A 55 -30.34 24.27 -22.14
CA SER A 55 -30.15 25.36 -23.11
C SER A 55 -30.57 24.98 -24.54
N HIS A 56 -30.50 23.71 -24.92
CA HIS A 56 -30.85 23.23 -26.25
C HIS A 56 -32.22 22.54 -26.32
N ALA A 57 -33.04 22.64 -25.26
CA ALA A 57 -34.37 22.03 -25.12
C ALA A 57 -34.39 20.52 -25.39
N ARG A 58 -33.40 19.78 -24.87
CA ARG A 58 -33.22 18.34 -25.10
C ARG A 58 -33.49 17.52 -23.85
N ARG A 59 -33.97 16.30 -24.08
CA ARG A 59 -33.98 15.20 -23.10
C ARG A 59 -33.10 14.07 -23.65
N GLY A 60 -31.79 14.27 -23.61
CA GLY A 60 -30.82 13.21 -23.92
C GLY A 60 -30.51 12.38 -22.68
N PRO A 61 -30.12 11.09 -22.82
CA PRO A 61 -29.60 10.32 -21.70
C PRO A 61 -28.36 11.02 -21.11
N PRO A 62 -28.14 10.91 -19.79
CA PRO A 62 -26.98 11.50 -19.14
C PRO A 62 -25.68 10.92 -19.71
N ALA A 63 -24.59 11.68 -19.60
CA ALA A 63 -23.27 11.21 -20.00
C ALA A 63 -22.94 9.89 -19.28
N ILE A 64 -22.56 8.86 -20.04
CA ILE A 64 -22.21 7.55 -19.49
C ILE A 64 -20.70 7.56 -19.22
N LEU A 65 -20.34 7.40 -17.95
CA LEU A 65 -18.95 7.23 -17.56
C LEU A 65 -18.51 5.79 -17.81
N VAL A 66 -17.39 5.63 -18.52
CA VAL A 66 -16.73 4.33 -18.68
C VAL A 66 -15.35 4.40 -18.04
N GLN A 67 -15.25 3.91 -16.79
CA GLN A 67 -13.98 3.85 -16.07
C GLN A 67 -13.17 2.61 -16.48
N ARG A 68 -11.87 2.77 -16.73
CA ARG A 68 -10.94 1.66 -16.96
C ARG A 68 -9.65 1.88 -16.16
N ALA A 69 -9.40 1.02 -15.17
CA ALA A 69 -8.22 1.11 -14.33
C ALA A 69 -7.10 0.20 -14.85
N TRP A 70 -5.97 0.76 -15.30
CA TRP A 70 -4.92 -0.01 -15.99
C TRP A 70 -4.25 -1.09 -15.13
N PHE A 71 -4.07 -0.86 -13.83
CA PHE A 71 -3.39 -1.82 -12.96
C PHE A 71 -4.35 -2.91 -12.44
N ASN A 72 -5.63 -2.56 -12.21
CA ASN A 72 -6.67 -3.42 -11.64
C ASN A 72 -8.00 -3.18 -12.37
N ASN A 73 -8.17 -3.78 -13.55
CA ASN A 73 -9.34 -3.56 -14.42
C ASN A 73 -10.67 -3.88 -13.73
N THR A 74 -10.68 -4.80 -12.76
CA THR A 74 -11.87 -5.20 -11.98
C THR A 74 -12.03 -4.40 -10.68
N LEU A 75 -11.12 -3.47 -10.38
CA LEU A 75 -11.07 -2.72 -9.11
C LEU A 75 -11.21 -3.64 -7.89
N ASN A 76 -10.64 -4.85 -7.97
CA ASN A 76 -10.72 -5.82 -6.88
C ASN A 76 -9.95 -5.31 -5.66
N SER A 77 -10.67 -4.96 -4.60
CA SER A 77 -10.12 -4.44 -3.34
C SER A 77 -9.15 -5.41 -2.66
N HIS A 78 -9.25 -6.72 -2.94
CA HIS A 78 -8.38 -7.74 -2.34
C HIS A 78 -6.91 -7.47 -2.66
N TRP A 79 -6.57 -6.94 -3.84
CA TRP A 79 -5.18 -6.68 -4.21
C TRP A 79 -4.52 -5.64 -3.30
N PHE A 80 -5.29 -4.66 -2.82
CA PHE A 80 -4.77 -3.60 -1.95
C PHE A 80 -4.77 -4.03 -0.49
N ILE A 81 -5.87 -4.66 -0.04
CA ILE A 81 -6.05 -5.08 1.35
C ILE A 81 -5.06 -6.18 1.71
N LEU A 82 -4.88 -7.18 0.85
CA LEU A 82 -3.98 -8.31 1.14
C LEU A 82 -2.53 -7.85 1.26
N VAL A 83 -2.07 -6.96 0.38
CA VAL A 83 -0.71 -6.39 0.45
C VAL A 83 -0.51 -5.58 1.74
N GLY A 84 -1.50 -4.78 2.13
CA GLY A 84 -1.45 -4.02 3.39
C GLY A 84 -1.42 -4.91 4.63
N ILE A 85 -2.20 -6.00 4.63
CA ILE A 85 -2.21 -6.98 5.73
C ILE A 85 -0.83 -7.64 5.88
N VAL A 86 -0.12 -7.95 4.79
CA VAL A 86 1.25 -8.51 4.89
C VAL A 86 2.16 -7.59 5.67
N ALA A 87 2.21 -6.31 5.30
CA ALA A 87 3.09 -5.34 5.95
C ALA A 87 2.73 -5.16 7.42
N LEU A 88 1.44 -5.15 7.74
CA LEU A 88 0.94 -5.01 9.11
C LEU A 88 1.27 -6.24 9.97
N LEU A 89 0.96 -7.46 9.49
CA LEU A 89 1.24 -8.70 10.22
C LEU A 89 2.73 -8.84 10.49
N ASN A 90 3.54 -8.61 9.47
CA ASN A 90 4.98 -8.70 9.58
C ASN A 90 5.55 -7.69 10.59
N LEU A 91 5.02 -6.47 10.63
CA LEU A 91 5.38 -5.48 11.64
C LEU A 91 5.03 -5.95 13.05
N VAL A 92 3.79 -6.40 13.26
CA VAL A 92 3.28 -6.81 14.58
C VAL A 92 4.06 -8.02 15.10
N VAL A 93 4.21 -9.07 14.29
CA VAL A 93 4.93 -10.29 14.68
C VAL A 93 6.40 -9.99 14.95
N THR A 94 7.05 -9.18 14.13
CA THR A 94 8.46 -8.81 14.36
C THR A 94 8.63 -8.02 15.65
N LEU A 95 7.72 -7.10 15.96
CA LEU A 95 7.71 -6.37 17.22
C LEU A 95 7.47 -7.29 18.41
N GLU A 96 6.50 -8.20 18.32
CA GLU A 96 6.20 -9.17 19.39
C GLU A 96 7.39 -10.08 19.67
N VAL A 97 8.01 -10.66 18.64
CA VAL A 97 9.19 -11.52 18.79
C VAL A 97 10.34 -10.76 19.45
N THR A 98 10.57 -9.52 19.03
CA THR A 98 11.64 -8.67 19.58
C THR A 98 11.34 -8.30 21.04
N ALA A 99 10.10 -7.92 21.35
CA ALA A 99 9.68 -7.55 22.70
C ALA A 99 9.72 -8.74 23.66
N LEU A 100 9.23 -9.91 23.23
CA LEU A 100 9.25 -11.14 24.03
C LEU A 100 10.67 -11.64 24.29
N SER A 101 11.59 -11.47 23.33
CA SER A 101 13.01 -11.78 23.54
C SER A 101 13.59 -10.93 24.67
N VAL A 102 13.34 -9.61 24.70
CA VAL A 102 13.89 -8.76 25.76
C VAL A 102 13.17 -8.97 27.09
N ALA A 103 11.85 -9.11 27.09
CA ALA A 103 11.07 -9.35 28.30
C ALA A 103 11.51 -10.65 29.01
N ARG A 104 11.63 -11.75 28.27
CA ARG A 104 12.10 -13.04 28.82
C ARG A 104 13.52 -12.96 29.36
N GLU A 105 14.42 -12.24 28.68
CA GLU A 105 15.81 -12.10 29.15
C GLU A 105 15.93 -11.27 30.43
N ARG A 106 15.02 -10.30 30.63
CA ARG A 106 14.91 -9.57 31.90
C ARG A 106 14.30 -10.41 33.00
N GLU A 107 13.21 -11.13 32.73
CA GLU A 107 12.59 -12.05 33.70
C GLU A 107 13.55 -13.16 34.15
N ALA A 108 14.39 -13.66 33.24
CA ALA A 108 15.40 -14.66 33.53
C ALA A 108 16.66 -14.10 34.25
N GLY A 109 16.77 -12.78 34.45
CA GLY A 109 17.95 -12.13 35.04
C GLY A 109 19.23 -12.18 34.18
N THR A 110 19.15 -12.79 33.00
CA THR A 110 20.27 -12.93 32.05
C THR A 110 20.73 -11.60 31.45
N PHE A 111 19.88 -10.57 31.48
CA PHE A 111 20.23 -9.23 31.02
C PHE A 111 21.39 -8.63 31.85
N ASP A 112 21.36 -8.83 33.17
CA ASP A 112 22.40 -8.35 34.06
C ASP A 112 23.69 -9.16 33.91
N GLN A 113 23.59 -10.46 33.60
CA GLN A 113 24.75 -11.30 33.28
C GLN A 113 25.42 -10.91 31.95
N LEU A 114 24.63 -10.54 30.94
CA LEU A 114 25.15 -10.07 29.65
C LEU A 114 26.00 -8.79 29.78
N LEU A 115 25.64 -7.90 30.71
CA LEU A 115 26.41 -6.67 30.99
C LEU A 115 27.81 -6.94 31.60
N VAL A 116 28.04 -8.14 32.14
CA VAL A 116 29.34 -8.55 32.73
C VAL A 116 30.17 -9.41 31.77
N THR A 117 29.61 -9.82 30.63
CA THR A 117 30.34 -10.57 29.61
C THR A 117 31.25 -9.66 28.78
N PRO A 118 32.41 -10.15 28.31
CA PRO A 118 33.35 -9.37 27.48
C PRO A 118 32.87 -9.23 26.03
N MET A 119 31.56 -9.10 25.80
CA MET A 119 30.97 -8.91 24.47
C MET A 119 30.68 -7.45 24.21
N THR A 120 30.87 -7.02 22.95
CA THR A 120 30.54 -5.65 22.57
C THR A 120 29.02 -5.47 22.45
N PRO A 121 28.48 -4.27 22.78
CA PRO A 121 27.05 -3.99 22.60
C PRO A 121 26.54 -4.24 21.17
N PHE A 122 27.42 -4.07 20.17
CA PHE A 122 27.10 -4.33 18.77
C PHE A 122 26.91 -5.83 18.47
N GLU A 123 27.77 -6.70 19.01
CA GLU A 123 27.62 -8.15 18.86
C GLU A 123 26.34 -8.68 19.50
N ILE A 124 25.97 -8.13 20.66
CA ILE A 124 24.71 -8.45 21.35
C ILE A 124 23.52 -8.01 20.49
N LEU A 125 23.56 -6.80 19.91
CA LEU A 125 22.50 -6.28 19.04
C LEU A 125 22.31 -7.15 17.78
N VAL A 126 23.41 -7.55 17.13
CA VAL A 126 23.38 -8.41 15.93
C VAL A 126 22.87 -9.81 16.28
N GLY A 127 23.36 -10.41 17.37
CA GLY A 127 22.92 -11.72 17.82
C GLY A 127 21.43 -11.76 18.17
N LYS A 128 20.90 -10.67 18.74
CA LYS A 128 19.50 -10.58 19.17
C LYS A 128 18.54 -10.16 18.06
N SER A 129 19.02 -9.47 17.03
CA SER A 129 18.23 -9.13 15.85
C SER A 129 18.08 -10.31 14.88
N LEU A 130 19.03 -11.26 14.86
CA LEU A 130 19.03 -12.40 13.95
C LEU A 130 17.76 -13.26 14.04
N PRO A 131 17.26 -13.67 15.23
CA PRO A 131 16.05 -14.49 15.34
C PRO A 131 14.81 -13.77 14.80
N GLY A 132 14.66 -12.48 15.13
CA GLY A 132 13.56 -11.65 14.63
C GLY A 132 13.58 -11.51 13.10
N LEU A 133 14.77 -11.32 12.53
CA LEU A 133 14.98 -11.26 11.08
C LEU A 133 14.60 -12.57 10.38
N LEU A 134 15.02 -13.71 10.92
CA LEU A 134 14.72 -15.03 10.34
C LEU A 134 13.21 -15.32 10.39
N ILE A 135 12.56 -15.05 11.53
CA ILE A 135 11.13 -15.27 11.70
C ILE A 135 10.34 -14.33 10.78
N GLY A 136 10.69 -13.04 10.74
CA GLY A 136 10.03 -12.06 9.88
C GLY A 136 10.16 -12.37 8.39
N LEU A 137 11.34 -12.84 7.93
CA LEU A 137 11.54 -13.25 6.54
C LEU A 137 10.77 -14.53 6.20
N PHE A 138 10.72 -15.50 7.12
CA PHE A 138 9.97 -16.73 6.94
C PHE A 138 8.46 -16.44 6.84
N GLU A 139 7.94 -15.64 7.77
CA GLU A 139 6.53 -15.21 7.77
C GLU A 139 6.19 -14.44 6.49
N ALA A 140 7.01 -13.45 6.11
CA ALA A 140 6.79 -12.69 4.88
C ALA A 140 6.72 -13.61 3.66
N THR A 141 7.62 -14.60 3.58
CA THR A 141 7.61 -15.60 2.49
C THR A 141 6.33 -16.42 2.48
N LEU A 142 5.87 -16.87 3.65
CA LEU A 142 4.65 -17.66 3.79
C LEU A 142 3.42 -16.86 3.34
N VAL A 143 3.30 -15.61 3.78
CA VAL A 143 2.18 -14.74 3.44
C VAL A 143 2.19 -14.36 1.96
N VAL A 144 3.35 -14.01 1.40
CA VAL A 144 3.50 -13.71 -0.04
C VAL A 144 3.10 -14.94 -0.87
N THR A 145 3.51 -16.14 -0.46
CA THR A 145 3.14 -17.40 -1.11
C THR A 145 1.62 -17.58 -1.09
N LEU A 146 0.96 -17.42 0.06
CA LEU A 146 -0.50 -17.52 0.17
C LEU A 146 -1.22 -16.52 -0.75
N ILE A 147 -0.75 -15.27 -0.80
CA ILE A 147 -1.37 -14.23 -1.62
C ILE A 147 -1.27 -14.54 -3.12
N VAL A 148 -0.14 -15.07 -3.57
CA VAL A 148 0.08 -15.41 -4.97
C VAL A 148 -0.70 -16.66 -5.36
N PHE A 149 -0.59 -17.74 -4.57
CA PHE A 149 -1.15 -19.05 -4.94
C PHE A 149 -2.64 -19.19 -4.58
N TRP A 150 -3.08 -18.64 -3.46
CA TRP A 150 -4.48 -18.76 -3.03
C TRP A 150 -5.34 -17.62 -3.58
N PHE A 151 -4.85 -16.38 -3.43
CA PHE A 151 -5.61 -15.18 -3.81
C PHE A 151 -5.33 -14.70 -5.23
N HIS A 152 -4.43 -15.38 -5.97
CA HIS A 152 -4.11 -15.11 -7.37
C HIS A 152 -3.72 -13.65 -7.63
N VAL A 153 -3.09 -12.99 -6.64
CA VAL A 153 -2.64 -11.60 -6.79
C VAL A 153 -1.32 -11.62 -7.58
N PRO A 154 -1.25 -10.96 -8.74
CA PRO A 154 -0.04 -10.99 -9.56
C PRO A 154 1.07 -10.15 -8.93
N LEU A 155 2.19 -10.79 -8.60
CA LEU A 155 3.43 -10.10 -8.28
C LEU A 155 4.03 -9.53 -9.56
N ARG A 156 3.90 -8.22 -9.76
CA ARG A 156 4.54 -7.49 -10.86
C ARG A 156 5.82 -6.84 -10.35
N GLY A 157 6.99 -7.35 -10.74
CA GLY A 157 8.30 -6.78 -10.39
C GLY A 157 9.37 -7.83 -10.12
N SER A 158 10.47 -7.41 -9.50
CA SER A 158 11.56 -8.30 -9.10
C SER A 158 11.35 -8.83 -7.68
N ILE A 159 11.35 -10.15 -7.54
CA ILE A 159 11.29 -10.83 -6.23
C ILE A 159 12.50 -10.43 -5.37
N GLY A 160 13.68 -10.26 -5.97
CA GLY A 160 14.88 -9.81 -5.25
C GLY A 160 14.71 -8.40 -4.65
N ALA A 161 14.06 -7.49 -5.38
CA ALA A 161 13.78 -6.15 -4.86
C ALA A 161 12.78 -6.18 -3.69
N LEU A 162 11.79 -7.09 -3.74
CA LEU A 162 10.85 -7.31 -2.64
C LEU A 162 11.58 -7.78 -1.37
N TYR A 163 12.43 -8.81 -1.48
CA TYR A 163 13.18 -9.33 -0.33
C TYR A 163 14.20 -8.35 0.22
N LEU A 164 14.85 -7.57 -0.65
CA LEU A 164 15.76 -6.51 -0.20
C LEU A 164 15.01 -5.40 0.57
N GLY A 165 13.83 -5.02 0.09
CA GLY A 165 12.95 -4.09 0.80
C GLY A 165 12.49 -4.65 2.15
N LEU A 166 12.03 -5.90 2.18
CA LEU A 166 11.62 -6.60 3.41
C LEU A 166 12.77 -6.68 4.42
N PHE A 167 13.97 -7.01 3.97
CA PHE A 167 15.15 -7.10 4.84
C PHE A 167 15.46 -5.76 5.51
N ILE A 168 15.48 -4.66 4.74
CA ILE A 168 15.72 -3.30 5.27
C ILE A 168 14.61 -2.86 6.23
N PHE A 169 13.35 -3.18 5.88
CA PHE A 169 12.18 -2.90 6.71
C PHE A 169 12.24 -3.63 8.05
N LEU A 170 12.49 -4.93 8.04
CA LEU A 170 12.64 -5.76 9.23
C LEU A 170 13.77 -5.26 10.12
N LEU A 171 14.93 -4.95 9.53
CA LEU A 171 16.08 -4.42 10.26
C LEU A 171 15.72 -3.12 10.99
N SER A 172 14.97 -2.23 10.32
CA SER A 172 14.50 -0.97 10.89
C SER A 172 13.46 -1.20 12.00
N ALA A 173 12.49 -2.09 11.80
CA ALA A 173 11.46 -2.42 12.79
C ALA A 173 12.06 -3.05 14.06
N ILE A 174 13.01 -3.98 13.90
CA ILE A 174 13.74 -4.60 15.01
C ILE A 174 14.58 -3.53 15.73
N GLY A 175 15.26 -2.65 14.99
CA GLY A 175 16.03 -1.54 15.57
C GLY A 175 15.14 -0.63 16.44
N ILE A 176 13.94 -0.29 15.97
CA ILE A 176 12.94 0.47 16.74
C ILE A 176 12.51 -0.33 17.98
N GLY A 177 12.20 -1.61 17.84
CA GLY A 177 11.79 -2.47 18.95
C GLY A 177 12.87 -2.58 20.04
N LEU A 178 14.14 -2.77 19.65
CA LEU A 178 15.28 -2.80 20.55
C LEU A 178 15.53 -1.43 21.21
N MET A 179 15.42 -0.33 20.47
CA MET A 179 15.54 1.03 21.02
C MET A 179 14.47 1.28 22.08
N ILE A 180 13.20 1.00 21.76
CA ILE A 180 12.08 1.13 22.71
C ILE A 180 12.37 0.27 23.94
N SER A 181 12.75 -0.98 23.74
CA SER A 181 13.04 -1.89 24.85
C SER A 181 14.21 -1.45 25.73
N SER A 182 15.20 -0.75 25.17
CA SER A 182 16.32 -0.18 25.94
C SER A 182 15.90 1.05 26.76
N LEU A 183 14.96 1.84 26.24
CA LEU A 183 14.43 3.05 26.88
C LEU A 183 13.32 2.73 27.89
N SER A 184 12.64 1.60 27.75
CA SER A 184 11.65 1.10 28.70
C SER A 184 12.32 0.67 30.01
N VAL A 185 12.61 1.66 30.84
CA VAL A 185 12.98 1.54 32.24
C VAL A 185 11.78 1.98 33.06
N THR A 186 10.77 1.13 33.18
CA THR A 186 9.72 1.32 34.19
C THR A 186 8.95 0.02 34.39
N GLN A 187 9.02 -0.45 35.64
CA GLN A 187 8.11 -1.32 36.40
C GLN A 187 7.22 -2.30 35.63
#